data_AF-A0A8S9RV09-F1
#
_entry.id   AF-A0A8S9RV09-F1
#
_cell.length_a   1.000
_cell.length_b   1.000
_cell.length_c   1.000
_cell.angle_alpha   90.00
_cell.angle_beta   90.00
_cell.angle_gamma   90.00
#
_symmetry.space_group_name_H-M   'P 1'
#
loop_
_entity.id
_entity.type
_entity.pdbx_description
1 polymer ?
#
loop_
_entity_poly.entity_id
_entity_poly.type
_entity_poly.pdbx_seq_one_letter_code
_entity_poly.pdbx_strand_id
1 'polypeptide(L)'
;HYSTKMSMSSSEENHRKTVEDKAEMRRRKRAIWERKWKRLDIVKAFASLFVHFLCLLAPFHFTWPALRVALVVYTVGGLGITVSYHRNLAHRSFKVPKWLEYLFAYCGLLAIQGDPIDWVSTHRYHHQFTDSDRDPHSPNEGFWFSHLLWLFDTASAWGALLNACRIHKNVDLAEEITEKLLSMGSIESSVYLLLSNIYADAGMWEMVNSVRRK
;
A
#
# COMPACT_ATOMS: atom_id res chain seq x y z
N HIS A 1 19.35 32.68 29.85
CA HIS A 1 18.12 31.86 29.84
C HIS A 1 17.12 32.29 28.74
N TYR A 2 17.02 33.57 28.37
CA TYR A 2 16.16 34.04 27.26
C TYR A 2 16.66 33.68 25.85
N SER A 3 17.98 33.75 25.60
CA SER A 3 18.56 33.47 24.27
C SER A 3 18.36 32.01 23.82
N THR A 4 18.39 31.05 24.74
CA THR A 4 18.19 29.62 24.47
C THR A 4 16.73 29.28 24.13
N LYS A 5 15.75 29.97 24.74
CA LYS A 5 14.32 29.81 24.40
C LYS A 5 14.00 30.39 23.02
N MET A 6 14.62 31.50 22.65
CA MET A 6 14.41 32.15 21.36
C MET A 6 15.07 31.37 20.20
N SER A 7 16.23 30.74 20.44
CA SER A 7 16.87 29.87 19.45
C SER A 7 16.13 28.53 19.27
N MET A 8 15.54 27.97 20.34
CA MET A 8 14.66 26.79 20.24
C MET A 8 13.38 27.12 19.46
N SER A 9 12.76 28.27 19.70
CA SER A 9 11.58 28.72 18.94
C SER A 9 11.87 28.89 17.44
N SER A 10 13.04 29.44 17.10
CA SER A 10 13.47 29.62 15.71
C SER A 10 13.79 28.28 15.02
N SER A 11 14.39 27.32 15.72
CA SER A 11 14.67 26.00 15.14
C SER A 11 13.40 25.17 14.95
N GLU A 12 12.44 25.27 15.88
CA GLU A 12 11.12 24.64 15.77
C GLU A 12 10.30 25.24 14.62
N GLU A 13 10.34 26.56 14.41
CA GLU A 13 9.66 27.22 13.30
C GLU A 13 10.28 26.86 11.94
N ASN A 14 11.62 26.85 11.85
CA ASN A 14 12.33 26.40 10.65
C ASN A 14 12.08 24.91 10.35
N HIS A 15 12.01 24.06 11.39
CA HIS A 15 11.68 22.65 11.23
C HIS A 15 10.24 22.49 10.71
N ARG A 16 9.28 23.25 11.26
CA ARG A 16 7.87 23.22 10.85
C ARG A 16 7.70 23.64 9.39
N LYS A 17 8.32 24.76 8.97
CA LYS A 17 8.35 25.19 7.56
C LYS A 17 8.97 24.14 6.64
N THR A 18 10.07 23.52 7.05
CA THR A 18 10.72 22.45 6.26
C THR A 18 9.82 21.22 6.11
N VAL A 19 9.03 20.88 7.14
CA VAL A 19 8.06 19.77 7.09
C VAL A 19 6.88 20.13 6.19
N GLU A 20 6.34 21.34 6.31
CA GLU A 20 5.26 21.85 5.46
C GLU A 20 5.65 21.92 3.99
N ASP A 21 6.84 22.44 3.66
CA ASP A 21 7.36 22.46 2.29
C ASP A 21 7.54 21.04 1.72
N LYS A 22 8.00 20.09 2.54
CA LYS A 22 8.13 18.68 2.14
C LYS A 22 6.78 17.99 1.97
N ALA A 23 5.77 18.40 2.73
CA ALA A 23 4.40 17.93 2.59
C ALA A 23 3.80 18.46 1.29
N GLU A 24 3.88 19.77 1.05
CA GLU A 24 3.36 20.41 -0.17
C GLU A 24 4.04 19.85 -1.44
N MET A 25 5.36 19.67 -1.42
CA MET A 25 6.08 19.04 -2.54
C MET A 25 5.60 17.60 -2.80
N ARG A 26 5.25 16.85 -1.76
CA ARG A 26 4.68 15.50 -1.89
C ARG A 26 3.27 15.53 -2.46
N ARG A 27 2.40 16.45 -1.99
CA ARG A 27 1.05 16.65 -2.53
C ARG A 27 1.11 16.96 -4.02
N ARG A 28 1.99 17.89 -4.40
CA ARG A 28 2.27 18.23 -5.81
C ARG A 28 2.73 17.04 -6.62
N LYS A 29 3.70 16.25 -6.13
CA LYS A 29 4.14 15.00 -6.81
C LYS A 29 3.04 13.95 -6.94
N ARG A 30 2.07 13.92 -6.02
CA ARG A 30 0.92 13.01 -6.04
C ARG A 30 -0.25 13.53 -6.87
N ALA A 31 -0.24 14.82 -7.24
CA ALA A 31 -1.23 15.40 -8.13
C ALA A 31 -1.17 14.73 -9.51
N ILE A 32 -2.36 14.39 -10.05
CA ILE A 32 -2.54 13.68 -11.33
C ILE A 32 -1.70 14.29 -12.46
N TRP A 33 -1.61 15.62 -12.46
CA TRP A 33 -1.03 16.42 -13.54
C TRP A 33 0.49 16.61 -13.43
N GLU A 34 1.03 16.64 -12.22
CA GLU A 34 2.47 16.90 -12.01
C GLU A 34 3.27 15.60 -11.79
N ARG A 35 2.58 14.46 -11.66
CA ARG A 35 3.23 13.17 -11.41
C ARG A 35 3.86 12.57 -12.67
N LYS A 36 4.99 11.88 -12.48
CA LYS A 36 5.60 11.04 -13.52
C LYS A 36 4.92 9.67 -13.54
N TRP A 37 4.13 9.41 -14.58
CA TRP A 37 3.45 8.13 -14.77
C TRP A 37 4.44 7.03 -15.15
N LYS A 38 4.54 5.98 -14.33
CA LYS A 38 5.31 4.79 -14.66
C LYS A 38 4.49 3.90 -15.60
N ARG A 39 5.15 3.04 -16.38
CA ARG A 39 4.47 2.10 -17.29
C ARG A 39 3.40 1.25 -16.57
N LEU A 40 3.66 0.85 -15.33
CA LEU A 40 2.75 0.03 -14.55
C LEU A 40 1.54 0.80 -14.04
N ASP A 41 1.70 2.08 -13.68
CA ASP A 41 0.58 2.98 -13.38
C ASP A 41 -0.38 3.08 -14.56
N ILE A 42 0.21 3.25 -15.75
CA ILE A 42 -0.52 3.38 -17.01
C ILE A 42 -1.28 2.09 -17.29
N VAL A 43 -0.62 0.92 -17.17
CA VAL A 43 -1.27 -0.38 -17.36
C VAL A 43 -2.41 -0.59 -16.37
N LYS A 44 -2.21 -0.29 -15.07
CA LYS A 44 -3.26 -0.39 -14.05
C LYS A 44 -4.43 0.55 -14.33
N ALA A 45 -4.15 1.79 -14.75
CA ALA A 45 -5.18 2.76 -15.10
C ALA A 45 -6.01 2.31 -16.31
N PHE A 46 -5.35 1.82 -17.37
CA PHE A 46 -6.04 1.26 -18.53
C PHE A 46 -6.85 0.01 -18.18
N ALA A 47 -6.28 -0.91 -17.40
CA ALA A 47 -6.99 -2.11 -16.96
C ALA A 47 -8.23 -1.76 -16.11
N SER A 48 -8.09 -0.81 -15.18
CA SER A 48 -9.21 -0.31 -14.37
C SER A 48 -10.29 0.30 -15.26
N LEU A 49 -9.93 1.21 -16.17
CA LEU A 49 -10.88 1.83 -17.09
C LEU A 49 -11.58 0.79 -17.98
N PHE A 50 -10.84 -0.20 -18.46
CA PHE A 50 -11.39 -1.29 -19.27
C PHE A 50 -12.42 -2.12 -18.50
N VAL A 51 -12.14 -2.48 -17.24
CA VAL A 51 -13.11 -3.19 -16.39
C VAL A 51 -14.36 -2.35 -16.14
N HIS A 52 -14.22 -1.06 -15.86
CA HIS A 52 -15.38 -0.16 -15.69
C HIS A 52 -16.21 -0.04 -16.96
N PHE A 53 -15.55 0.03 -18.12
CA PHE A 53 -16.24 0.01 -19.41
C PHE A 53 -17.01 -1.29 -19.63
N LEU A 54 -16.42 -2.45 -19.30
CA LEU A 54 -17.12 -3.74 -19.37
C LEU A 54 -18.35 -3.79 -18.43
N CYS A 55 -18.26 -3.19 -17.25
CA CYS A 55 -19.40 -3.11 -16.32
C CYS A 55 -20.58 -2.32 -16.92
N LEU A 56 -20.34 -1.31 -17.76
CA LEU A 56 -21.40 -0.58 -18.47
C LEU A 56 -22.13 -1.47 -19.49
N LEU A 57 -21.49 -2.55 -19.96
CA LEU A 57 -22.09 -3.50 -20.89
C LEU A 57 -22.88 -4.60 -20.18
N ALA A 58 -22.78 -4.71 -18.84
CA ALA A 58 -23.44 -5.76 -18.06
C ALA A 58 -24.97 -5.86 -18.27
N PRO A 59 -25.74 -4.75 -18.40
CA PRO A 59 -27.19 -4.83 -18.64
C PRO A 59 -27.55 -5.56 -19.94
N PHE A 60 -26.71 -5.48 -20.97
CA PHE A 60 -26.96 -6.12 -22.27
C PHE A 60 -26.69 -7.64 -22.26
N HIS A 61 -25.98 -8.14 -21.25
CA HIS A 61 -25.63 -9.55 -21.08
C HIS A 61 -26.24 -10.15 -19.81
N PHE A 62 -27.32 -9.56 -19.32
CA PHE A 62 -27.96 -9.97 -18.08
C PHE A 62 -28.52 -11.39 -18.15
N THR A 63 -28.17 -12.21 -17.16
CA THR A 63 -28.82 -13.50 -16.91
C THR A 63 -28.95 -13.74 -15.40
N TRP A 64 -30.00 -14.43 -14.97
CA TRP A 64 -30.19 -14.79 -13.56
C TRP A 64 -29.04 -15.62 -12.97
N PRO A 65 -28.45 -16.61 -13.67
CA PRO A 65 -27.27 -17.31 -13.18
C PRO A 65 -26.07 -16.38 -12.98
N ALA A 66 -25.80 -15.47 -13.92
CA ALA A 66 -24.71 -14.51 -13.78
C ALA A 66 -24.90 -13.59 -12.56
N LEU A 67 -26.13 -13.10 -12.33
CA LEU A 67 -26.45 -12.30 -11.15
C LEU A 67 -26.18 -13.08 -9.84
N ARG A 68 -26.59 -14.36 -9.76
CA ARG A 68 -26.33 -15.19 -8.57
C ARG A 68 -24.84 -15.38 -8.32
N VAL A 69 -24.08 -15.70 -9.35
CA VAL A 69 -22.63 -15.85 -9.26
C VAL A 69 -21.99 -14.52 -8.81
N ALA A 70 -22.42 -13.39 -9.38
CA ALA A 70 -21.93 -12.07 -8.99
C ALA A 70 -22.19 -11.77 -7.50
N LEU A 71 -23.40 -12.05 -7.01
CA LEU A 71 -23.75 -11.86 -5.60
C LEU A 71 -22.94 -12.77 -4.66
N VAL A 72 -22.73 -14.04 -5.04
CA VAL A 72 -21.90 -14.97 -4.26
C VAL A 72 -20.46 -14.49 -4.22
N VAL A 73 -19.86 -14.14 -5.36
CA VAL A 73 -18.48 -13.65 -5.44
C VAL A 73 -18.32 -12.34 -4.67
N TYR A 74 -19.27 -11.41 -4.79
CA TYR A 74 -19.29 -10.16 -4.03
C TYR A 74 -19.29 -10.41 -2.52
N THR A 75 -20.16 -11.31 -2.06
CA THR A 75 -20.29 -11.61 -0.63
C THR A 75 -19.05 -12.34 -0.09
N VAL A 76 -18.59 -13.37 -0.80
CA VAL A 76 -17.41 -14.15 -0.39
C VAL A 76 -16.15 -13.28 -0.43
N GLY A 77 -15.97 -12.46 -1.46
CA GLY A 77 -14.85 -11.53 -1.57
C GLY A 77 -14.87 -10.47 -0.47
N GLY A 78 -16.01 -9.82 -0.25
CA GLY A 78 -16.18 -8.81 0.80
C GLY A 78 -15.94 -9.35 2.21
N LEU A 79 -16.45 -10.55 2.51
CA LEU A 79 -16.15 -11.25 3.76
C LEU A 79 -14.68 -11.66 3.84
N GLY A 80 -14.07 -12.10 2.73
CA GLY A 80 -12.65 -12.41 2.64
C GLY A 80 -11.78 -11.22 3.03
N ILE A 81 -12.05 -10.03 2.50
CA ILE A 81 -11.33 -8.80 2.89
C ILE A 81 -11.56 -8.48 4.37
N THR A 82 -12.82 -8.47 4.81
CA THR A 82 -13.19 -8.02 6.16
C THR A 82 -12.67 -8.96 7.25
N VAL A 83 -12.85 -10.26 7.06
CA VAL A 83 -12.51 -11.29 8.06
C VAL A 83 -11.04 -11.68 7.92
N SER A 84 -10.54 -11.90 6.70
CA SER A 84 -9.16 -12.32 6.46
C SER A 84 -8.20 -11.13 6.50
N TYR A 85 -8.17 -10.33 5.44
CA TYR A 85 -7.10 -9.34 5.25
C TYR A 85 -7.10 -8.32 6.38
N HIS A 86 -8.28 -7.82 6.75
CA HIS A 86 -8.43 -6.79 7.76
C HIS A 86 -8.28 -7.33 9.20
N ARG A 87 -9.22 -8.16 9.66
CA ARG A 87 -9.25 -8.57 11.08
C ARG A 87 -8.21 -9.63 11.42
N ASN A 88 -8.06 -10.66 10.59
CA ASN A 88 -7.14 -11.75 10.87
C ASN A 88 -5.69 -11.38 10.56
N LEU A 89 -5.38 -10.97 9.33
CA LEU A 89 -4.01 -10.78 8.88
C LEU A 89 -3.41 -9.44 9.30
N ALA A 90 -4.14 -8.33 9.12
CA ALA A 90 -3.64 -7.01 9.47
C ALA A 90 -3.67 -6.76 10.98
N HIS A 91 -4.83 -6.92 11.63
CA HIS A 91 -5.02 -6.60 13.04
C HIS A 91 -4.77 -7.76 14.01
N ARG A 92 -4.62 -9.00 13.51
CA ARG A 92 -4.40 -10.19 14.37
C ARG A 92 -5.45 -10.33 15.47
N SER A 93 -6.69 -9.92 15.21
CA SER A 93 -7.77 -9.86 16.20
C SER A 93 -8.21 -11.23 16.74
N PHE A 94 -7.93 -12.32 16.01
CA PHE A 94 -8.21 -13.69 16.42
C PHE A 94 -7.24 -14.67 15.73
N LYS A 95 -7.11 -15.88 16.28
CA LYS A 95 -6.27 -16.96 15.73
C LYS A 95 -7.15 -18.06 15.14
N VAL A 96 -6.76 -18.59 13.99
CA VAL A 96 -7.41 -19.73 13.32
C VAL A 96 -6.35 -20.76 12.90
N PRO A 97 -6.71 -22.04 12.69
CA PRO A 97 -5.79 -23.01 12.11
C PRO A 97 -5.36 -22.59 10.70
N LYS A 98 -4.14 -22.97 10.28
CA LYS A 98 -3.53 -22.47 9.03
C LYS A 98 -4.32 -22.77 7.76
N TRP A 99 -4.96 -23.92 7.67
CA TRP A 99 -5.82 -24.24 6.53
C TRP A 99 -7.00 -23.25 6.39
N LEU A 100 -7.55 -22.79 7.51
CA LEU A 100 -8.66 -21.84 7.54
C LEU A 100 -8.17 -20.41 7.28
N GLU A 101 -6.98 -20.05 7.79
CA GLU A 101 -6.29 -18.80 7.46
C GLU A 101 -6.10 -18.67 5.93
N TYR A 102 -5.60 -19.74 5.29
CA TYR A 102 -5.43 -19.79 3.84
C TYR A 102 -6.75 -19.74 3.10
N LEU A 103 -7.76 -20.52 3.52
CA LEU A 103 -9.08 -20.48 2.91
C LEU A 103 -9.66 -19.05 2.89
N PHE A 104 -9.61 -18.35 4.02
CA PHE A 104 -10.10 -16.97 4.10
C PHE A 104 -9.26 -16.00 3.25
N ALA A 105 -7.93 -16.19 3.19
CA ALA A 105 -7.08 -15.41 2.30
C ALA A 105 -7.42 -15.64 0.81
N TYR A 106 -7.72 -16.88 0.41
CA TYR A 106 -8.18 -17.20 -0.94
C TYR A 106 -9.53 -16.56 -1.26
N CYS A 107 -10.47 -16.54 -0.31
CA CYS A 107 -11.72 -15.79 -0.49
C CYS A 107 -11.45 -14.29 -0.70
N GLY A 108 -10.48 -13.70 0.02
CA GLY A 108 -10.09 -12.30 -0.15
C GLY A 108 -9.52 -11.98 -1.54
N LEU A 109 -8.81 -12.90 -2.17
CA LEU A 109 -8.30 -12.73 -3.53
C LEU A 109 -9.41 -12.51 -4.57
N LEU A 110 -10.61 -13.07 -4.34
CA LEU A 110 -11.77 -12.87 -5.23
C LEU A 110 -12.24 -11.41 -5.28
N ALA A 111 -11.87 -10.58 -4.30
CA ALA A 111 -12.20 -9.15 -4.29
C ALA A 111 -11.27 -8.32 -5.18
N ILE A 112 -10.19 -8.89 -5.71
CA ILE A 112 -9.23 -8.23 -6.62
C ILE A 112 -8.71 -6.89 -6.03
N GLN A 113 -8.37 -6.88 -4.74
CA GLN A 113 -7.80 -5.70 -4.04
C GLN A 113 -6.28 -5.79 -3.87
N GLY A 114 -5.61 -6.66 -4.62
CA GLY A 114 -4.18 -6.95 -4.48
C GLY A 114 -3.89 -8.18 -3.62
N ASP A 115 -2.61 -8.51 -3.50
CA ASP A 115 -2.18 -9.66 -2.73
C ASP A 115 -2.29 -9.41 -1.21
N PRO A 116 -2.40 -10.46 -0.38
CA PRO A 116 -2.62 -10.31 1.06
C PRO A 116 -1.49 -9.57 1.77
N ILE A 117 -0.24 -9.64 1.27
CA ILE A 117 0.92 -9.04 1.94
C ILE A 117 0.90 -7.54 1.68
N ASP A 118 0.74 -7.13 0.43
CA ASP A 118 0.69 -5.72 0.04
C ASP A 118 -0.50 -5.00 0.68
N TRP A 119 -1.68 -5.63 0.68
CA TRP A 119 -2.88 -5.07 1.32
C TRP A 119 -2.67 -4.88 2.81
N VAL A 120 -2.19 -5.91 3.53
CA VAL A 120 -1.95 -5.84 4.98
C VAL A 120 -0.87 -4.83 5.33
N SER A 121 0.18 -4.77 4.52
CA SER A 121 1.28 -3.81 4.68
C SER A 121 0.76 -2.38 4.56
N THR A 122 0.05 -2.08 3.47
CA THR A 122 -0.54 -0.76 3.21
C THR A 122 -1.55 -0.37 4.28
N HIS A 123 -2.40 -1.31 4.71
CA HIS A 123 -3.41 -1.08 5.75
C HIS A 123 -2.80 -0.76 7.12
N ARG A 124 -1.76 -1.49 7.53
CA ARG A 124 -1.04 -1.22 8.77
C ARG A 124 -0.34 0.14 8.74
N TYR A 125 0.25 0.47 7.60
CA TYR A 125 0.94 1.73 7.42
C TYR A 125 -0.03 2.93 7.41
N HIS A 126 -1.21 2.78 6.81
CA HIS A 126 -2.31 3.73 6.95
C HIS A 126 -2.66 3.96 8.42
N HIS A 127 -2.94 2.90 9.20
CA HIS A 127 -3.24 3.06 10.63
C HIS A 127 -2.11 3.73 11.43
N GLN A 128 -0.85 3.41 11.12
CA GLN A 128 0.30 4.00 11.81
C GLN A 128 0.43 5.51 11.55
N PHE A 129 0.00 5.99 10.38
CA PHE A 129 0.22 7.36 9.91
C PHE A 129 -1.07 8.07 9.49
N THR A 130 -2.20 7.61 10.01
CA THR A 130 -3.55 8.09 9.69
C THR A 130 -3.59 9.62 9.66
N ASP A 131 -4.21 10.19 8.63
CA ASP A 131 -4.41 11.63 8.44
C ASP A 131 -3.11 12.46 8.38
N SER A 132 -1.95 11.84 8.18
CA SER A 132 -0.69 12.53 7.93
C SER A 132 -0.28 12.47 6.46
N ASP A 133 0.70 13.27 6.05
CA ASP A 133 1.25 13.22 4.68
C ASP A 133 1.98 11.91 4.36
N ARG A 134 2.22 11.08 5.39
CA ARG A 134 2.77 9.74 5.23
C ARG A 134 1.69 8.70 4.94
N ASP A 135 0.42 8.99 5.15
CA ASP A 135 -0.67 8.07 4.84
C ASP A 135 -0.72 7.79 3.31
N PRO A 136 -0.74 6.51 2.88
CA PRO A 136 -0.74 6.14 1.47
C PRO A 136 -2.02 6.60 0.75
N HIS A 137 -3.15 6.72 1.46
CA HIS A 137 -4.43 7.14 0.89
C HIS A 137 -5.12 8.20 1.76
N SER A 138 -4.33 9.15 2.26
CA SER A 138 -4.78 10.24 3.12
C SER A 138 -5.98 10.99 2.54
N PRO A 139 -7.09 11.15 3.29
CA PRO A 139 -8.21 12.01 2.88
C PRO A 139 -7.80 13.48 2.68
N ASN A 140 -6.73 13.92 3.35
CA ASN A 140 -6.21 15.29 3.28
C ASN A 140 -5.60 15.65 1.90
N GLU A 141 -5.32 14.65 1.06
CA GLU A 141 -4.88 14.83 -0.33
C GLU A 141 -6.07 15.02 -1.30
N GLY A 142 -7.30 14.94 -0.80
CA GLY A 142 -8.53 15.15 -1.56
C GLY A 142 -9.29 13.85 -1.89
N PHE A 143 -10.59 13.99 -2.12
CA PHE A 143 -11.53 12.87 -2.33
C PHE A 143 -11.07 11.89 -3.41
N TRP A 144 -10.70 12.39 -4.59
CA TRP A 144 -10.31 11.52 -5.70
C TRP A 144 -8.99 10.78 -5.43
N PHE A 145 -8.10 11.38 -4.65
CA PHE A 145 -6.84 10.76 -4.31
C PHE A 145 -7.05 9.57 -3.38
N SER A 146 -7.74 9.78 -2.25
CA SER A 146 -8.04 8.73 -1.29
C SER A 146 -8.98 7.65 -1.85
N HIS A 147 -9.84 8.00 -2.80
CA HIS A 147 -10.79 7.06 -3.39
C HIS A 147 -10.17 6.14 -4.47
N LEU A 148 -9.39 6.68 -5.41
CA LEU A 148 -8.94 5.93 -6.58
C LEU A 148 -7.48 6.14 -6.95
N LEU A 149 -6.97 7.38 -6.89
CA LEU A 149 -5.70 7.70 -7.56
C LEU A 149 -4.48 7.14 -6.84
N TRP A 150 -4.58 6.91 -5.53
CA TRP A 150 -3.54 6.25 -4.75
C TRP A 150 -3.20 4.84 -5.28
N LEU A 151 -4.16 4.13 -5.89
CA LEU A 151 -3.96 2.79 -6.49
C LEU A 151 -2.98 2.82 -7.67
N PHE A 152 -2.88 3.96 -8.33
CA PHE A 152 -2.01 4.18 -9.47
C PHE A 152 -0.70 4.83 -9.05
N ASP A 153 -0.31 4.87 -7.78
CA ASP A 153 1.06 5.22 -7.39
C ASP A 153 1.86 3.92 -7.27
N THR A 154 2.49 3.47 -8.36
CA THR A 154 3.12 2.14 -8.47
C THR A 154 4.59 2.17 -8.09
N ALA A 155 4.91 2.34 -6.81
CA ALA A 155 6.04 1.56 -6.29
C ALA A 155 5.67 0.08 -6.07
N SER A 156 4.40 -0.30 -6.22
CA SER A 156 3.90 -1.68 -6.06
C SER A 156 4.46 -2.75 -7.03
N ALA A 157 4.91 -2.42 -8.25
CA ALA A 157 5.47 -3.44 -9.15
C ALA A 157 6.83 -3.96 -8.68
N TRP A 158 7.55 -3.10 -7.97
CA TRP A 158 8.75 -3.48 -7.27
C TRP A 158 8.42 -4.26 -5.99
N GLY A 159 7.23 -4.04 -5.41
CA GLY A 159 6.68 -4.93 -4.39
C GLY A 159 6.54 -6.38 -4.86
N ALA A 160 6.12 -6.61 -6.11
CA ALA A 160 6.09 -7.94 -6.72
C ALA A 160 7.50 -8.53 -6.91
N LEU A 161 8.47 -7.70 -7.33
CA LEU A 161 9.87 -8.11 -7.48
C LEU A 161 10.53 -8.43 -6.12
N LEU A 162 10.26 -7.62 -5.09
CA LEU A 162 10.70 -7.84 -3.71
C LEU A 162 10.02 -9.08 -3.12
N ASN A 163 8.75 -9.32 -3.42
CA ASN A 163 8.06 -10.55 -3.02
C ASN A 163 8.65 -11.78 -3.71
N ALA A 164 9.07 -11.68 -4.98
CA ALA A 164 9.82 -12.75 -5.63
C ALA A 164 11.18 -12.98 -4.95
N CYS A 165 11.91 -11.92 -4.59
CA CYS A 165 13.16 -12.03 -3.84
C CYS A 165 12.97 -12.69 -2.48
N ARG A 166 11.86 -12.39 -1.79
CA ARG A 166 11.44 -13.07 -0.55
C ARG A 166 11.23 -14.56 -0.76
N ILE A 167 10.46 -14.95 -1.78
CA ILE A 167 10.16 -16.36 -2.09
C ILE A 167 11.44 -17.14 -2.40
N HIS A 168 12.38 -16.51 -3.12
CA HIS A 168 13.67 -17.10 -3.46
C HIS A 168 14.76 -16.91 -2.40
N LYS A 169 14.45 -16.28 -1.25
CA LYS A 169 15.38 -15.94 -0.16
C LYS A 169 16.65 -15.22 -0.61
N ASN A 170 16.54 -14.37 -1.63
CA ASN A 170 17.65 -13.59 -2.14
C ASN A 170 17.65 -12.20 -1.51
N VAL A 171 18.37 -12.06 -0.38
CA VAL A 171 18.41 -10.82 0.42
C VAL A 171 19.21 -9.72 -0.31
N ASP A 172 20.35 -10.07 -0.90
CA ASP A 172 21.22 -9.10 -1.58
C ASP A 172 20.51 -8.41 -2.74
N LEU A 173 19.77 -9.19 -3.55
CA LEU A 173 18.97 -8.64 -4.64
C LEU A 173 17.82 -7.76 -4.12
N ALA A 174 17.22 -8.13 -2.97
CA ALA A 174 16.17 -7.32 -2.35
C ALA A 174 16.70 -5.98 -1.83
N GLU A 175 17.91 -5.95 -1.28
CA GLU A 175 18.59 -4.71 -0.88
C GLU A 175 18.87 -3.83 -2.09
N GLU A 176 19.45 -4.38 -3.17
CA GLU A 176 19.75 -3.64 -4.39
C GLU A 176 18.48 -3.05 -5.03
N ILE A 177 17.41 -3.85 -5.12
CA ILE A 177 16.11 -3.38 -5.61
C ILE A 177 15.57 -2.26 -4.72
N THR A 178 15.71 -2.39 -3.40
CA THR A 178 15.24 -1.38 -2.45
C THR A 178 16.05 -0.08 -2.56
N GLU A 179 17.37 -0.14 -2.69
CA GLU A 179 18.19 1.07 -2.91
C GLU A 179 17.84 1.76 -4.22
N LYS A 180 17.62 0.98 -5.28
CA LYS A 180 17.17 1.50 -6.58
C LYS A 180 15.79 2.16 -6.47
N LEU A 181 14.89 1.59 -5.69
CA LEU A 181 13.57 2.18 -5.40
C LEU A 181 13.68 3.51 -4.67
N LEU A 182 14.50 3.55 -3.61
CA LEU A 182 14.69 4.74 -2.80
C LEU A 182 15.35 5.87 -3.60
N SER A 183 16.33 5.56 -4.44
CA SER A 183 16.98 6.52 -5.34
C SER A 183 16.06 7.04 -6.45
N MET A 184 15.08 6.24 -6.88
CA MET A 184 14.00 6.70 -7.79
C MET A 184 12.93 7.56 -7.09
N GLY A 185 13.07 7.80 -5.78
CA GLY A 185 12.17 8.63 -4.99
C GLY A 185 10.86 7.94 -4.61
N SER A 186 10.75 6.61 -4.75
CA SER A 186 9.62 5.88 -4.17
C SER A 186 9.86 5.71 -2.67
N ILE A 187 9.43 6.70 -1.90
CA ILE A 187 9.34 6.59 -0.44
C ILE A 187 8.04 5.83 -0.11
N GLU A 188 7.91 4.63 -0.65
CA GLU A 188 6.77 3.76 -0.36
C GLU A 188 7.14 2.86 0.82
N SER A 189 6.31 2.92 1.85
CA SER A 189 6.47 2.15 3.07
C SER A 189 6.25 0.65 2.90
N SER A 190 5.49 0.26 1.87
CA SER A 190 5.37 -1.13 1.41
C SER A 190 6.75 -1.73 1.12
N VAL A 191 7.67 -0.97 0.53
CA VAL A 191 9.05 -1.38 0.24
C VAL A 191 9.83 -1.66 1.52
N TYR A 192 9.77 -0.76 2.50
CA TYR A 192 10.45 -0.95 3.79
C TYR A 192 9.84 -2.09 4.61
N LEU A 193 8.52 -2.26 4.59
CA LEU A 193 7.85 -3.38 5.25
C LEU A 193 8.17 -4.72 4.57
N LEU A 194 8.19 -4.77 3.24
CA LEU A 194 8.63 -5.94 2.48
C LEU A 194 10.09 -6.29 2.78
N LEU A 195 10.99 -5.31 2.76
CA LEU A 195 12.39 -5.51 3.13
C LEU A 195 12.54 -5.97 4.59
N SER A 196 11.79 -5.37 5.51
CA SER A 196 11.74 -5.78 6.93
C SER A 196 11.28 -7.23 7.09
N ASN A 197 10.29 -7.66 6.30
CA ASN A 197 9.83 -9.05 6.30
C ASN A 197 10.85 -10.00 5.68
N ILE A 198 11.58 -9.59 4.63
CA ILE A 198 12.68 -10.37 4.02
C ILE A 198 13.80 -10.58 5.04
N TYR A 199 14.22 -9.53 5.75
CA TYR A 199 15.22 -9.66 6.82
C TYR A 199 14.76 -10.56 7.96
N ALA A 200 13.49 -10.49 8.36
CA ALA A 200 12.95 -11.36 9.39
C ALA A 200 12.97 -12.84 8.97
N ASP A 201 12.65 -13.15 7.70
CA ASP A 201 12.69 -14.52 7.16
C ASP A 201 14.13 -15.07 7.02
N ALA A 202 15.10 -14.17 6.87
CA ALA A 202 16.54 -14.46 6.89
C ALA A 202 17.16 -14.48 8.31
N GLY A 203 16.38 -14.17 9.36
CA GLY A 203 16.86 -14.11 10.75
C GLY A 203 17.70 -12.88 11.11
N MET A 204 17.72 -11.85 10.26
CA MET A 204 18.55 -10.64 10.40
C MET A 204 17.86 -9.57 11.24
N TRP A 205 17.60 -9.86 12.52
CA TRP A 205 16.79 -9.01 13.43
C TRP A 205 17.35 -7.60 13.67
N GLU A 206 18.67 -7.42 13.64
CA GLU A 206 19.33 -6.10 13.67
C GLU A 206 18.84 -5.20 12.53
N MET A 207 18.78 -5.76 11.32
CA MET A 207 18.36 -5.04 10.10
C MET A 207 16.85 -4.77 10.08
N VAL A 208 16.05 -5.69 10.62
CA VAL A 208 14.61 -5.47 10.84
C VAL A 208 14.39 -4.20 11.67
N ASN A 209 15.15 -4.04 12.75
CA ASN A 209 15.05 -2.88 13.64
C ASN A 209 15.61 -1.60 13.03
N SER A 210 16.57 -1.69 12.10
CA SER A 210 17.11 -0.51 11.42
C SER A 210 16.13 0.04 10.38
N VAL A 211 15.46 -0.84 9.62
CA VAL A 211 14.47 -0.47 8.60
C VAL A 211 13.20 0.11 9.22
N ARG A 212 12.69 -0.48 10.31
CA ARG A 212 11.48 0.00 10.99
C ARG A 212 11.64 1.36 11.68
N ARG A 213 12.88 1.81 11.87
CA ARG A 213 13.21 3.12 12.48
C ARG A 213 13.34 4.25 11.45
N LYS A 214 13.39 3.95 10.16
CA LYS A 214 13.45 4.93 9.06
C LYS A 214 12.03 5.29 8.59
#